data_AF-A0A314YLH7-F1
#
_entry.id   AF-A0A314YLH7-F1
#
_cell.length_a   1.000
_cell.length_b   1.000
_cell.length_c   1.000
_cell.angle_alpha   90.00
_cell.angle_beta   90.00
_cell.angle_gamma   90.00
#
_symmetry.space_group_name_H-M   'P 1'
#
loop_
_entity.id
_entity.type
_entity.pdbx_description
1 polymer ?
#
loop_
_entity_poly.entity_id
_entity_poly.type
_entity_poly.pdbx_seq_one_letter_code
_entity_poly.pdbx_strand_id
1 'polypeptide(L)'
;MENDGQYFEGANLKQCFLAGDSAGGNIAHHVALRCSGHVFQNLNVVGILSIQPFFGGEERTEPERRLVGVPVVNLERTDWM
;
A
#
# COMPACT_ATOMS: atom_id res chain seq x y z
N MET A 1 19.82 -3.66 -22.63
CA MET A 1 19.14 -4.96 -22.55
C MET A 1 17.87 -4.71 -21.76
N GLU A 2 16.78 -4.38 -22.46
CA GLU A 2 15.46 -4.30 -21.84
C GLU A 2 15.03 -5.72 -21.49
N ASN A 3 14.75 -5.95 -20.22
CA ASN A 3 14.11 -7.17 -19.78
C ASN A 3 12.66 -7.02 -20.23
N ASP A 4 12.28 -7.68 -21.33
CA ASP A 4 10.89 -7.79 -21.78
C ASP A 4 10.14 -8.65 -20.73
N GLY A 5 9.89 -8.04 -19.58
CA GLY A 5 9.13 -8.63 -18.50
C GLY A 5 7.77 -9.02 -19.07
N GLN A 6 7.58 -10.33 -19.23
CA GLN A 6 6.38 -10.87 -19.86
C GLN A 6 5.18 -10.55 -18.97
N TYR A 7 4.42 -9.52 -19.36
CA TYR A 7 3.13 -9.21 -18.75
C TYR A 7 2.08 -10.20 -19.27
N PHE A 8 1.00 -10.35 -18.52
CA PHE A 8 -0.17 -11.11 -18.99
C PHE A 8 -0.68 -10.54 -20.32
N GLU A 9 -1.13 -11.42 -21.21
CA GLU A 9 -1.74 -11.04 -22.48
C GLU A 9 -2.96 -10.14 -22.21
N GLY A 10 -3.00 -8.96 -22.84
CA GLY A 10 -4.04 -7.95 -22.62
C GLY A 10 -3.80 -6.99 -21.45
N ALA A 11 -2.67 -7.05 -20.75
CA ALA A 11 -2.34 -6.08 -19.71
C ALA A 11 -2.17 -4.66 -20.29
N ASN A 12 -3.00 -3.72 -19.84
CA ASN A 12 -2.89 -2.32 -20.24
C ASN A 12 -1.95 -1.54 -19.30
N LEU A 13 -0.68 -1.42 -19.69
CA LEU A 13 0.32 -0.69 -18.90
C LEU A 13 0.08 0.82 -18.81
N LYS A 14 -0.85 1.38 -19.60
CA LYS A 14 -1.25 2.79 -19.52
C LYS A 14 -2.33 3.03 -18.46
N GLN A 15 -2.85 1.98 -17.83
CA GLN A 15 -3.85 2.03 -16.76
C GLN A 15 -3.51 1.04 -15.64
N CYS A 16 -2.42 1.31 -14.91
CA CYS A 16 -2.00 0.48 -13.79
C CYS A 16 -2.46 1.03 -12.45
N PHE A 17 -2.84 0.13 -11.55
CA PHE A 17 -3.21 0.45 -10.17
C PHE A 17 -2.24 -0.21 -9.20
N LEU A 18 -1.86 0.51 -8.15
CA LEU A 18 -1.17 -0.10 -7.00
C LEU A 18 -2.22 -0.60 -6.03
N ALA A 19 -2.07 -1.81 -5.51
CA ALA A 19 -3.01 -2.37 -4.54
C ALA A 19 -2.26 -3.02 -3.38
N GLY A 20 -2.84 -2.95 -2.19
CA GLY A 20 -2.28 -3.63 -1.03
C GLY A 20 -3.23 -3.64 0.15
N ASP A 21 -3.16 -4.70 0.95
CA ASP A 21 -3.91 -4.85 2.19
C ASP A 21 -3.03 -4.61 3.42
N SER A 22 -3.58 -4.06 4.51
CA SER A 22 -2.86 -3.89 5.78
C SER A 22 -1.50 -3.18 5.58
N ALA A 23 -0.38 -3.79 5.98
CA ALA A 23 0.97 -3.29 5.73
C ALA A 23 1.28 -3.11 4.23
N GLY A 24 0.73 -3.95 3.35
CA GLY A 24 0.80 -3.79 1.91
C GLY A 24 0.11 -2.51 1.42
N GLY A 25 -1.00 -2.11 2.05
CA GLY A 25 -1.66 -0.84 1.73
C GLY A 25 -0.82 0.38 2.09
N ASN A 26 -0.07 0.31 3.19
CA ASN A 26 0.92 1.31 3.59
C ASN A 26 2.06 1.40 2.55
N ILE A 27 2.62 0.26 2.16
CA ILE A 27 3.67 0.18 1.12
C ILE A 27 3.16 0.77 -0.20
N ALA A 28 1.98 0.34 -0.65
CA ALA A 28 1.37 0.84 -1.89
C ALA A 28 1.19 2.35 -1.86
N HIS A 29 0.77 2.92 -0.71
CA HIS A 29 0.63 4.37 -0.53
C HIS A 29 1.97 5.10 -0.69
N HIS A 30 3.02 4.65 -0.02
CA HIS A 30 4.34 5.27 -0.14
C HIS A 30 4.97 5.10 -1.53
N VAL A 31 4.74 3.97 -2.19
CA VAL A 31 5.16 3.76 -3.58
C VAL A 31 4.40 4.70 -4.51
N ALA A 32 3.10 4.88 -4.33
CA ALA A 32 2.29 5.80 -5.14
C ALA A 32 2.82 7.25 -5.05
N LEU A 33 3.18 7.72 -3.85
CA LEU A 33 3.79 9.04 -3.66
C LEU A 33 5.14 9.19 -4.37
N ARG A 34 5.96 8.13 -4.39
CA ARG A 34 7.23 8.13 -5.15
C ARG A 34 6.97 8.14 -6.65
N CYS A 35 5.99 7.34 -7.11
CA CYS A 35 5.56 7.29 -8.50
C CYS A 35 5.01 8.63 -8.99
N SER A 36 4.27 9.40 -8.16
CA SER A 36 3.71 10.69 -8.58
C SER A 36 4.77 11.75 -8.88
N GLY A 37 5.99 11.58 -8.36
CA GLY A 37 7.14 12.43 -8.69
C GLY A 37 7.95 11.96 -9.90
N HIS A 38 7.54 10.91 -10.60
CA HIS A 38 8.30 10.28 -11.67
C HIS A 38 7.44 9.99 -12.91
N VAL A 39 8.02 10.16 -14.09
CA VAL A 39 7.37 9.82 -15.37
C VAL A 39 8.00 8.54 -15.91
N PHE A 40 7.22 7.47 -15.95
CA PHE A 40 7.65 6.19 -16.52
C PHE A 40 7.42 6.19 -18.04
N GLN A 41 8.33 5.59 -18.81
CA GLN A 41 8.22 5.52 -20.27
C GLN A 41 7.08 4.59 -20.73
N ASN A 42 7.01 3.40 -20.14
CA ASN A 42 6.13 2.32 -20.62
C ASN A 42 4.93 2.05 -19.68
N LEU A 43 4.89 2.68 -18.51
CA LEU A 43 3.91 2.44 -17.45
C LEU A 43 3.19 3.75 -17.09
N ASN A 44 1.92 3.67 -16.69
CA ASN A 44 1.22 4.78 -16.07
C ASN A 44 0.42 4.29 -14.86
N VAL A 45 0.79 4.77 -13.67
CA VAL A 45 0.06 4.51 -12.44
C VAL A 45 -1.08 5.53 -12.32
N VAL A 46 -2.31 5.05 -12.44
CA VAL A 46 -3.52 5.90 -12.48
C VAL A 46 -4.28 5.94 -11.16
N GLY A 47 -3.91 5.09 -10.19
CA GLY A 47 -4.56 5.07 -8.89
C GLY A 47 -4.01 4.03 -7.93
N ILE A 48 -4.59 4.03 -6.72
CA ILE A 48 -4.29 3.11 -5.63
C ILE A 48 -5.57 2.49 -5.06
N LEU A 49 -5.52 1.20 -4.74
CA LEU A 49 -6.53 0.47 -3.98
C LEU A 49 -5.96 0.15 -2.60
N SER A 50 -6.32 0.97 -1.61
CA SER A 50 -5.89 0.81 -0.22
C SER A 50 -6.89 -0.04 0.57
N ILE A 51 -6.56 -1.30 0.84
CA ILE A 51 -7.45 -2.24 1.53
C ILE A 51 -7.09 -2.25 3.01
N GLN A 52 -7.86 -1.57 3.85
CA GLN A 52 -7.60 -1.46 5.30
C GLN A 52 -6.10 -1.16 5.59
N PRO A 53 -5.53 -0.09 5.01
CA PRO A 53 -4.09 0.14 5.08
C PRO A 53 -3.66 0.37 6.53
N PHE A 54 -2.53 -0.23 6.91
CA PHE A 54 -2.00 -0.14 8.26
C PHE A 54 -1.22 1.17 8.43
N PHE A 55 -1.82 2.12 9.14
CA PHE A 55 -1.20 3.37 9.56
C PHE A 55 -1.33 3.53 11.08
N GLY A 56 -0.41 4.30 11.65
CA GLY A 56 -0.42 4.67 13.05
C GLY A 56 0.13 6.08 13.24
N GLY A 57 0.16 6.53 14.49
CA GLY A 57 0.72 7.80 14.92
C GLY A 57 1.08 7.76 16.39
N GLU A 58 1.74 8.81 16.88
CA GLU A 58 2.13 8.93 18.29
C GLU A 58 0.91 8.91 19.23
N GLU A 59 -0.15 9.60 18.82
CA GLU A 59 -1.40 9.66 19.58
C GLU A 59 -2.37 8.55 19.19
N ARG A 60 -2.89 7.86 20.21
CA ARG A 60 -3.82 6.74 20.02
C ARG A 60 -5.20 7.21 19.58
N THR A 61 -5.70 6.59 18.52
CA THR A 61 -7.07 6.80 18.04
C THR A 61 -8.07 5.96 18.83
N GLU A 62 -9.34 6.42 18.90
CA GLU A 62 -10.40 5.68 19.58
C GLU A 62 -10.61 4.24 19.06
N PRO A 63 -10.53 3.95 17.75
CA PRO A 63 -10.55 2.58 17.27
C PRO A 63 -9.41 1.72 17.81
N GLU A 64 -8.18 2.24 17.86
CA GLU A 64 -7.02 1.50 18.38
C GLU A 64 -7.17 1.15 19.86
N ARG A 65 -7.70 2.07 20.68
CA ARG A 65 -7.96 1.81 22.12
C ARG A 65 -8.90 0.63 22.35
N ARG A 66 -9.74 0.29 21.36
CA ARG A 66 -10.67 -0.86 21.44
C ARG A 66 -10.04 -2.18 21.00
N LEU A 67 -8.83 -2.18 20.43
CA LEU A 67 -8.12 -3.37 19.96
C LEU A 67 -7.33 -4.08 21.09
N VAL A 68 -7.89 -4.12 22.30
CA VAL A 68 -7.30 -4.84 23.43
C VAL A 68 -7.67 -6.32 23.33
N GLY A 69 -6.68 -7.22 23.45
CA GLY A 69 -6.90 -8.67 23.44
C GLY A 69 -7.23 -9.30 22.08
N VAL A 70 -7.18 -8.54 20.98
CA VAL A 70 -7.35 -9.10 19.63
C VAL A 70 -6.10 -9.87 19.19
N PRO A 71 -6.20 -10.87 18.30
CA PRO A 71 -5.11 -11.84 18.10
C PRO A 71 -3.92 -11.35 17.25
N VAL A 72 -4.10 -10.33 16.40
CA VAL A 72 -3.10 -9.93 15.39
C VAL A 72 -2.69 -8.47 15.54
N VAL A 73 -3.59 -7.54 15.21
CA VAL A 73 -3.35 -6.09 15.26
C VAL A 73 -3.93 -5.55 16.57
N ASN A 74 -3.29 -5.89 17.69
CA ASN A 74 -3.72 -5.43 19.01
C ASN A 74 -2.87 -4.27 19.52
N LEU A 75 -3.41 -3.58 20.53
CA LEU A 75 -2.79 -2.38 21.09
C LEU A 75 -1.33 -2.64 21.51
N GLU A 76 -1.08 -3.67 22.33
CA GLU A 76 0.25 -4.03 22.83
C GLU A 76 1.26 -4.29 21.71
N ARG A 77 0.88 -5.05 20.68
CA ARG A 77 1.77 -5.32 19.53
C ARG A 77 2.04 -4.06 18.72
N THR A 78 1.05 -3.19 18.59
CA THR A 78 1.20 -1.91 17.89
C THR A 78 1.92 -0.84 18.71
N ASP A 79 2.24 -1.07 19.98
CA ASP A 79 3.10 -0.17 20.77
C ASP A 79 4.59 -0.38 20.46
N TRP A 80 4.96 -1.55 19.93
CA TRP A 80 6.36 -1.92 19.61
C TRP A 80 6.74 -1.76 18.14
N MET A 81 5.80 -1.39 17.28
CA MET A 81 6.02 -1.18 15.84
C MET A 81 6.29 0.29 15.54
#